data_AF-A0A934NFD7-F1
#
_entry.id   AF-A0A934NFD7-F1
#
_cell.length_a   1.000
_cell.length_b   1.000
_cell.length_c   1.000
_cell.angle_alpha   90.00
_cell.angle_beta   90.00
_cell.angle_gamma   90.00
#
_symmetry.space_group_name_H-M   'P 1'
#
loop_
_entity.id
_entity.type
_entity.pdbx_description
1 polymer ?
#
loop_
_entity_poly.entity_id
_entity_poly.type
_entity_poly.pdbx_seq_one_letter_code
_entity_poly.pdbx_strand_id
1 'polypeptide(L)'
;MTVAVLRSRGRRIPLLIVAVGVATALRLLVGAPTPAASPSAGLLFGAVLMAAVVVAGSGVGPATWSGVIVGIVGGAALVAVALVGLPAITVGPRASAATFWWWVPLVSLIALSEELVLRGVLFSALSHEFGDALAVVATAALFAVIHLPLYGLGAMPVDLCVGVFLGALRVASGGVAAPAAAHVLADLATGWLP
;
A
#
# COMPACT_ATOMS: atom_id res chain seq x y z
N MET A 1 -19.84 6.74 25.89
CA MET A 1 -18.63 7.14 25.13
C MET A 1 -18.66 8.65 24.96
N THR A 2 -17.65 9.40 25.40
CA THR A 2 -17.70 10.88 25.48
C THR A 2 -17.50 11.56 24.11
N VAL A 3 -18.15 12.71 23.90
CA VAL A 3 -18.07 13.53 22.67
C VAL A 3 -16.62 13.91 22.29
N ALA A 4 -15.72 14.04 23.26
CA ALA A 4 -14.30 14.28 23.03
C ALA A 4 -13.58 13.11 22.35
N VAL A 5 -13.97 11.87 22.64
CA VAL A 5 -13.42 10.65 22.01
C VAL A 5 -13.92 10.49 20.57
N LEU A 6 -15.15 10.92 20.29
CA LEU A 6 -15.68 10.94 18.92
C LEU A 6 -14.98 12.03 18.07
N ARG A 7 -14.74 13.22 18.64
CA ARG A 7 -13.98 14.30 17.98
C ARG A 7 -12.51 13.97 17.72
N SER A 8 -11.85 13.21 18.60
CA SER A 8 -10.47 12.77 18.37
C SER A 8 -10.36 11.66 17.33
N ARG A 9 -11.44 10.92 17.06
CA ARG A 9 -11.53 9.88 16.02
C ARG A 9 -11.79 10.46 14.63
N GLY A 10 -12.77 11.38 14.48
CA GLY A 10 -13.08 12.00 13.19
C GLY A 10 -11.94 12.85 12.60
N ARG A 11 -10.98 13.30 13.42
CA ARG A 11 -9.76 13.99 12.95
C ARG A 11 -8.71 13.04 12.38
N ARG A 12 -8.81 11.73 12.59
CA ARG A 12 -7.76 10.76 12.19
C ARG A 12 -7.72 10.55 10.68
N ILE A 13 -8.87 10.44 10.03
CA ILE A 13 -8.96 10.22 8.58
C ILE A 13 -8.23 11.33 7.81
N PRO A 14 -8.54 12.64 7.99
CA PRO A 14 -7.83 13.68 7.25
C PRO A 14 -6.34 13.74 7.61
N LEU A 15 -5.95 13.48 8.86
CA LEU A 15 -4.53 13.44 9.26
C LEU A 15 -3.77 12.31 8.56
N LEU A 16 -4.36 11.11 8.45
CA LEU A 16 -3.76 9.98 7.75
C LEU A 16 -3.63 10.25 6.25
N ILE A 17 -4.65 10.84 5.62
CA ILE A 17 -4.59 11.23 4.20
C ILE A 17 -3.48 12.26 3.98
N VAL A 18 -3.38 13.28 4.85
CA VAL A 18 -2.30 14.28 4.78
C VAL A 18 -0.94 13.63 4.99
N ALA A 19 -0.79 12.70 5.94
CA ALA A 19 0.46 11.99 6.17
C ALA A 19 0.91 11.19 4.95
N VAL A 20 -0.02 10.50 4.28
CA VAL A 20 0.24 9.78 3.02
C VAL A 20 0.65 10.77 1.91
N GLY A 21 -0.04 11.89 1.79
CA GLY A 21 0.30 12.94 0.82
C GLY A 21 1.69 13.54 1.07
N VAL A 22 2.03 13.82 2.33
CA VAL A 22 3.36 14.32 2.73
C VAL A 22 4.44 13.28 2.45
N ALA A 23 4.23 12.01 2.81
CA ALA A 23 5.18 10.94 2.51
C ALA A 23 5.45 10.86 1.01
N THR A 24 4.39 10.91 0.19
CA THR A 24 4.47 10.88 -1.27
C THR A 24 5.25 12.09 -1.79
N ALA A 25 4.92 13.31 -1.36
CA ALA A 25 5.64 14.52 -1.76
C ALA A 25 7.13 14.46 -1.40
N LEU A 26 7.47 13.99 -0.20
CA LEU A 26 8.86 13.80 0.23
C LEU A 26 9.59 12.77 -0.63
N ARG A 27 8.93 11.66 -1.01
CA ARG A 27 9.49 10.67 -1.94
C ARG A 27 9.85 11.30 -3.28
N LEU A 28 8.98 12.14 -3.82
CA LEU A 28 9.22 12.83 -5.09
C LEU A 28 10.36 13.85 -5.00
N LEU A 29 10.41 14.63 -3.93
CA LEU A 29 11.43 15.67 -3.74
C LEU A 29 12.83 15.07 -3.54
N VAL A 30 12.95 14.03 -2.70
CA VAL A 30 14.23 13.38 -2.39
C VAL A 30 14.67 12.44 -3.52
N GLY A 31 13.72 11.85 -4.24
CA GLY A 31 13.98 10.85 -5.27
C GLY A 31 14.17 11.41 -6.68
N ALA A 32 14.02 12.72 -6.90
CA ALA A 32 14.13 13.31 -8.23
C ALA A 32 15.51 13.05 -8.87
N PRO A 33 15.57 12.81 -10.20
CA PRO A 33 14.46 12.78 -11.16
C PRO A 33 13.74 11.43 -11.26
N THR A 34 14.18 10.39 -10.54
CA THR A 34 13.65 9.02 -10.66
C THR A 34 13.19 8.46 -9.30
N PRO A 35 12.08 8.95 -8.72
CA PRO A 35 11.69 8.64 -7.34
C PRO A 35 11.44 7.15 -7.07
N ALA A 36 10.95 6.42 -8.07
CA ALA A 36 10.72 4.97 -7.97
C ALA A 36 12.04 4.17 -7.82
N ALA A 37 13.15 4.68 -8.35
CA ALA A 37 14.45 3.99 -8.33
C ALA A 37 15.35 4.42 -7.15
N SER A 38 14.94 5.40 -6.33
CA SER A 38 15.76 5.98 -5.27
C SER A 38 15.57 5.24 -3.92
N PRO A 39 16.59 4.55 -3.38
CA PRO A 39 16.47 3.83 -2.12
C PRO A 39 16.22 4.75 -0.92
N SER A 40 16.89 5.91 -0.88
CA SER A 40 16.71 6.89 0.20
C SER A 40 15.30 7.49 0.20
N ALA A 41 14.74 7.76 -0.97
CA ALA A 41 13.36 8.23 -1.10
C ALA A 41 12.35 7.17 -0.65
N GLY A 42 12.57 5.90 -1.02
CA GLY A 42 11.75 4.77 -0.58
C GLY A 42 11.80 4.55 0.94
N LEU A 43 12.99 4.62 1.54
CA LEU A 43 13.17 4.53 2.99
C LEU A 43 12.48 5.68 3.73
N LEU A 44 12.63 6.91 3.25
CA LEU A 44 11.97 8.07 3.84
C LEU A 44 10.45 7.93 3.76
N PHE A 45 9.93 7.53 2.60
CA PHE A 45 8.51 7.27 2.39
C PHE A 45 7.97 6.22 3.39
N GLY A 46 8.61 5.05 3.47
CA GLY A 46 8.24 4.00 4.41
C GLY A 46 8.31 4.46 5.87
N ALA A 47 9.36 5.20 6.25
CA ALA A 47 9.53 5.72 7.61
C ALA A 47 8.41 6.71 8.01
N VAL A 48 8.01 7.61 7.11
CA VAL A 48 6.91 8.56 7.35
C VAL A 48 5.58 7.82 7.50
N LEU A 49 5.32 6.82 6.66
CA LEU A 49 4.12 5.99 6.78
C LEU A 49 4.09 5.21 8.10
N MET A 50 5.21 4.59 8.48
CA MET A 50 5.31 3.87 9.75
C MET A 50 5.11 4.80 10.96
N ALA A 51 5.65 6.02 10.91
CA ALA A 51 5.39 7.03 11.93
C ALA A 51 3.89 7.37 12.01
N ALA A 52 3.21 7.49 10.86
CA ALA A 52 1.76 7.73 10.81
C ALA A 52 0.95 6.57 11.44
N VAL A 53 1.36 5.31 11.21
CA VAL A 53 0.76 4.14 11.86
C VAL A 53 0.93 4.22 13.38
N VAL A 54 2.14 4.50 13.86
CA VAL A 54 2.45 4.60 15.30
C VAL A 54 1.63 5.72 15.96
N VAL A 55 1.54 6.89 15.32
CA VAL A 55 0.76 8.04 15.83
C VAL A 55 -0.74 7.77 15.80
N ALA A 56 -1.26 7.09 14.77
CA ALA A 56 -2.67 6.74 14.69
C ALA A 56 -3.08 5.68 15.74
N GLY A 57 -2.15 4.82 16.13
CA GLY A 57 -2.34 3.80 17.16
C GLY A 57 -3.12 2.59 16.66
N SER A 58 -4.22 2.24 17.34
CA SER A 58 -5.00 1.03 17.05
C SER A 58 -5.67 1.06 15.67
N GLY A 59 -5.74 -0.10 15.02
CA GLY A 59 -6.28 -0.27 13.66
C GLY A 59 -5.59 -1.38 12.86
N VAL A 60 -4.47 -1.90 13.36
CA VAL A 60 -3.80 -3.09 12.84
C VAL A 60 -4.17 -4.26 13.74
N GLY A 61 -5.08 -5.13 13.26
CA GLY A 61 -5.37 -6.40 13.94
C GLY A 61 -4.15 -7.33 13.93
N PRO A 62 -4.12 -8.37 14.79
CA PRO A 62 -3.02 -9.33 14.80
C PRO A 62 -2.89 -10.03 13.44
N ALA A 63 -1.66 -10.28 13.02
CA ALA A 63 -1.41 -11.08 11.83
C ALA A 63 -1.83 -12.53 12.11
N THR A 64 -2.62 -13.11 11.21
CA THR A 64 -3.05 -14.51 11.28
C THR A 64 -2.42 -15.30 10.15
N TRP A 65 -2.08 -16.57 10.41
CA TRP A 65 -1.54 -17.47 9.38
C TRP A 65 -2.52 -17.69 8.23
N SER A 66 -3.82 -17.79 8.52
CA SER A 66 -4.87 -17.87 7.50
C SER A 66 -4.86 -16.62 6.61
N GLY A 67 -4.72 -15.43 7.19
CA GLY A 67 -4.56 -14.18 6.45
C GLY A 67 -3.34 -14.20 5.53
N VAL A 68 -2.19 -14.65 6.02
CA VAL A 68 -0.97 -14.79 5.19
C VAL A 68 -1.19 -15.75 4.03
N ILE A 69 -1.81 -16.91 4.25
CA ILE A 69 -2.09 -17.91 3.19
C ILE A 69 -3.03 -17.32 2.12
N VAL A 70 -4.12 -16.68 2.55
CA VAL A 70 -5.06 -16.00 1.63
C VAL A 70 -4.33 -14.91 0.84
N GLY A 71 -3.43 -14.17 1.49
CA GLY A 71 -2.59 -13.16 0.86
C GLY A 71 -1.62 -13.74 -0.17
N ILE A 72 -0.96 -14.86 0.12
CA ILE A 72 -0.08 -15.55 -0.83
C ILE A 72 -0.86 -16.00 -2.07
N VAL A 73 -2.05 -16.60 -1.88
CA VAL A 73 -2.92 -17.00 -3.00
C VAL A 73 -3.36 -15.79 -3.81
N GLY A 74 -3.75 -14.69 -3.13
CA GLY A 74 -4.14 -13.45 -3.80
C GLY A 74 -2.97 -12.80 -4.56
N GLY A 75 -1.78 -12.79 -3.97
CA GLY A 75 -0.56 -12.31 -4.62
C GLY A 75 -0.20 -13.16 -5.83
N ALA A 76 -0.29 -14.49 -5.73
CA ALA A 76 -0.07 -15.39 -6.88
C ALA A 76 -1.05 -15.10 -8.04
N ALA A 77 -2.30 -14.74 -7.75
CA ALA A 77 -3.25 -14.31 -8.77
C ALA A 77 -2.83 -12.98 -9.43
N LEU A 78 -2.35 -12.00 -8.66
CA LEU A 78 -1.78 -10.75 -9.21
C LEU A 78 -0.56 -11.02 -10.09
N VAL A 79 0.34 -11.91 -9.66
CA VAL A 79 1.50 -12.34 -10.45
C VAL A 79 1.07 -13.02 -11.75
N ALA A 80 0.08 -13.91 -11.69
CA ALA A 80 -0.44 -14.56 -12.89
C ALA A 80 -1.02 -13.54 -13.89
N VAL A 81 -1.75 -12.53 -13.41
CA VAL A 81 -2.27 -11.44 -14.26
C VAL A 81 -1.12 -10.64 -14.88
N ALA A 82 -0.09 -10.31 -14.10
CA ALA A 82 1.10 -9.62 -14.61
C ALA A 82 1.82 -10.44 -15.69
N LEU A 83 1.94 -11.75 -15.52
CA LEU A 83 2.61 -12.67 -16.45
C LEU A 83 1.84 -12.87 -17.77
N VAL A 84 0.51 -12.78 -17.76
CA VAL A 84 -0.30 -12.82 -19.00
C VAL A 84 -0.05 -11.58 -19.86
N GLY A 85 0.49 -10.51 -19.26
CA GLY A 85 0.89 -9.30 -19.95
C GLY A 85 -0.30 -8.42 -20.31
N LEU A 86 -0.36 -7.23 -19.70
CA LEU A 86 -1.02 -6.09 -20.33
C LEU A 86 0.11 -5.35 -21.08
N PRO A 87 0.30 -5.60 -22.40
CA PRO A 87 1.51 -5.19 -23.14
C PRO A 87 1.74 -3.67 -23.22
N ALA A 88 0.88 -2.86 -22.60
CA ALA A 88 0.95 -1.40 -22.57
C ALA A 88 1.37 -0.80 -21.21
N ILE A 89 1.63 -1.62 -20.17
CA ILE A 89 1.84 -1.10 -18.80
C ILE A 89 3.18 -1.58 -18.23
N THR A 90 4.17 -0.69 -18.22
CA THR A 90 5.42 -0.88 -17.48
C THR A 90 5.20 -0.49 -16.01
N VAL A 91 5.20 -1.48 -15.12
CA VAL A 91 5.08 -1.25 -13.67
C VAL A 91 6.48 -1.05 -13.09
N GLY A 92 6.93 0.21 -13.06
CA GLY A 92 8.14 0.63 -12.36
C GLY A 92 9.49 0.14 -12.91
N PRO A 93 10.61 0.64 -12.35
CA PRO A 93 11.96 0.21 -12.71
C PRO A 93 12.26 -1.19 -12.15
N ARG A 94 12.91 -2.02 -12.97
CA ARG A 94 13.34 -3.37 -12.59
C ARG A 94 14.61 -3.33 -11.75
N ALA A 95 14.65 -4.17 -10.72
CA ALA A 95 15.86 -4.35 -9.93
C ALA A 95 16.88 -5.24 -10.66
N SER A 96 18.16 -5.00 -10.40
CA SER A 96 19.24 -5.82 -10.97
C SER A 96 19.67 -6.93 -9.99
N ALA A 97 20.29 -8.00 -10.51
CA ALA A 97 20.90 -9.06 -9.69
C ALA A 97 21.81 -8.51 -8.58
N ALA A 98 22.57 -7.45 -8.88
CA ALA A 98 23.51 -6.82 -7.93
C ALA A 98 22.82 -6.12 -6.75
N THR A 99 21.54 -5.75 -6.88
CA THR A 99 20.80 -5.00 -5.88
C THR A 99 19.85 -5.86 -5.04
N PHE A 100 19.73 -7.15 -5.38
CA PHE A 100 18.74 -8.08 -4.81
C PHE A 100 18.67 -8.03 -3.27
N TRP A 101 19.82 -8.19 -2.60
CA TRP A 101 19.88 -8.38 -1.15
C TRP A 101 19.35 -7.21 -0.32
N TRP A 102 19.46 -5.98 -0.83
CA TRP A 102 18.91 -4.80 -0.16
C TRP A 102 17.58 -4.35 -0.77
N TRP A 103 17.33 -4.64 -2.04
CA TRP A 103 16.09 -4.25 -2.73
C TRP A 103 14.88 -5.02 -2.19
N VAL A 104 15.02 -6.34 -1.98
CA VAL A 104 13.94 -7.20 -1.45
C VAL A 104 13.42 -6.69 -0.09
N PRO A 105 14.26 -6.48 0.94
CA PRO A 105 13.77 -5.97 2.22
C PRO A 105 13.23 -4.54 2.12
N LEU A 106 13.80 -3.70 1.24
CA LEU A 106 13.32 -2.34 1.04
C LEU A 106 11.91 -2.30 0.43
N VAL A 107 11.69 -3.00 -0.69
CA VAL A 107 10.38 -3.01 -1.35
C VAL A 107 9.32 -3.67 -0.45
N SER A 108 9.70 -4.73 0.27
CA SER A 108 8.82 -5.37 1.25
C SER A 108 8.43 -4.42 2.37
N LEU A 109 9.38 -3.62 2.88
CA LEU A 109 9.11 -2.60 3.89
C LEU A 109 8.15 -1.53 3.36
N ILE A 110 8.33 -1.07 2.13
CA ILE A 110 7.48 -0.06 1.49
C ILE A 110 6.05 -0.61 1.37
N ALA A 111 5.87 -1.75 0.71
CA ALA A 111 4.57 -2.38 0.52
C ALA A 111 3.87 -2.66 1.86
N LEU A 112 4.60 -3.16 2.86
CA LEU A 112 4.07 -3.37 4.20
C LEU A 112 3.62 -2.05 4.86
N SER A 113 4.43 -0.99 4.75
CA SER A 113 4.10 0.31 5.34
C SER A 113 2.86 0.92 4.70
N GLU A 114 2.72 0.79 3.37
CA GLU A 114 1.52 1.20 2.63
C GLU A 114 0.30 0.43 3.12
N GLU A 115 0.35 -0.90 3.24
CA GLU A 115 -0.80 -1.69 3.69
C GLU A 115 -1.15 -1.43 5.16
N LEU A 116 -0.17 -1.23 6.03
CA LEU A 116 -0.42 -0.86 7.43
C LEU A 116 -1.14 0.49 7.57
N VAL A 117 -0.80 1.47 6.72
CA VAL A 117 -1.50 2.75 6.69
C VAL A 117 -2.87 2.61 6.02
N LEU A 118 -2.89 2.14 4.78
CA LEU A 118 -4.07 2.14 3.92
C LEU A 118 -5.10 1.10 4.38
N ARG A 119 -4.72 -0.17 4.53
CA ARG A 119 -5.63 -1.30 4.88
C ARG A 119 -5.69 -1.55 6.38
N GLY A 120 -4.76 -0.99 7.15
CA GLY A 120 -4.78 -0.99 8.61
C GLY A 120 -5.54 0.21 9.16
N VAL A 121 -4.81 1.26 9.53
CA VAL A 121 -5.36 2.37 10.33
C VAL A 121 -6.37 3.23 9.57
N LEU A 122 -6.14 3.54 8.28
CA LEU A 122 -7.05 4.37 7.49
C LEU A 122 -8.32 3.60 7.12
N PHE A 123 -8.20 2.37 6.61
CA PHE A 123 -9.34 1.50 6.31
C PHE A 123 -10.21 1.30 7.55
N SER A 124 -9.62 0.98 8.71
CA SER A 124 -10.39 0.73 9.93
C SER A 124 -11.14 1.98 10.39
N ALA A 125 -10.55 3.18 10.24
CA ALA A 125 -11.22 4.43 10.55
C ALA A 125 -12.40 4.71 9.58
N LEU A 126 -12.17 4.54 8.27
CA LEU A 126 -13.20 4.74 7.25
C LEU A 126 -14.33 3.71 7.36
N SER A 127 -14.02 2.43 7.57
CA SER A 127 -14.99 1.36 7.73
C SER A 127 -15.88 1.58 8.94
N HIS A 128 -15.30 2.00 10.06
CA HIS A 128 -16.06 2.31 11.27
C HIS A 128 -17.03 3.51 11.07
N GLU A 129 -16.63 4.54 10.31
CA GLU A 129 -17.45 5.74 10.11
C GLU A 129 -18.44 5.62 8.95
N PHE A 130 -18.10 4.88 7.89
CA PHE A 130 -18.81 4.90 6.61
C PHE A 130 -19.05 3.52 5.99
N GLY A 131 -18.58 2.44 6.61
CA GLY A 131 -18.70 1.07 6.13
C GLY A 131 -17.59 0.62 5.18
N ASP A 132 -17.49 -0.70 5.00
CA ASP A 132 -16.40 -1.34 4.27
C ASP A 132 -16.34 -0.94 2.79
N ALA A 133 -17.48 -0.75 2.13
CA ALA A 133 -17.52 -0.36 0.73
C ALA A 133 -16.82 0.98 0.48
N LEU A 134 -17.10 1.99 1.30
CA LEU A 134 -16.41 3.28 1.18
C LEU A 134 -14.94 3.18 1.54
N ALA A 135 -14.60 2.39 2.57
CA ALA A 135 -13.22 2.16 2.97
C ALA A 135 -12.38 1.53 1.84
N VAL A 136 -12.92 0.53 1.14
CA VAL A 136 -12.31 -0.08 -0.05
C VAL A 136 -12.09 0.97 -1.14
N VAL A 137 -13.14 1.70 -1.54
CA VAL A 137 -13.05 2.67 -2.64
C VAL A 137 -12.06 3.80 -2.33
N ALA A 138 -12.14 4.38 -1.13
CA ALA A 138 -11.29 5.51 -0.75
C ALA A 138 -9.81 5.10 -0.62
N THR A 139 -9.52 3.95 0.00
CA THR A 139 -8.13 3.48 0.12
C THR A 139 -7.55 3.00 -1.21
N ALA A 140 -8.36 2.41 -2.09
CA ALA A 140 -7.95 2.07 -3.45
C ALA A 140 -7.67 3.31 -4.31
N ALA A 141 -8.50 4.35 -4.20
CA ALA A 141 -8.26 5.61 -4.90
C ALA A 141 -6.98 6.29 -4.41
N LEU A 142 -6.75 6.33 -3.09
CA LEU A 142 -5.53 6.88 -2.52
C LEU A 142 -4.29 6.08 -2.96
N PHE A 143 -4.39 4.74 -2.97
CA PHE A 143 -3.35 3.86 -3.50
C PHE A 143 -2.99 4.19 -4.95
N ALA A 144 -3.98 4.34 -5.84
CA ALA A 144 -3.72 4.73 -7.22
C ALA A 144 -3.09 6.13 -7.34
N VAL A 145 -3.53 7.09 -6.52
CA VAL A 145 -3.02 8.47 -6.54
C VAL A 145 -1.55 8.56 -6.10
N ILE A 146 -1.13 7.80 -5.08
CA ILE A 146 0.29 7.83 -4.65
C ILE A 146 1.24 7.19 -5.66
N HIS A 147 0.73 6.30 -6.51
CA HIS A 147 1.47 5.64 -7.58
C HIS A 147 1.51 6.46 -8.89
N LEU A 148 0.55 7.34 -9.11
CA LEU A 148 0.48 8.20 -10.28
C LEU A 148 1.80 8.92 -10.63
N PRO A 149 2.51 9.60 -9.70
CA PRO A 149 3.77 10.27 -10.04
C PRO A 149 4.95 9.30 -10.25
N LEU A 150 4.78 8.01 -9.91
CA LEU A 150 5.81 6.98 -10.07
C LEU A 150 5.64 6.22 -11.40
N TYR A 151 4.41 5.91 -11.77
CA TYR A 151 4.09 5.03 -12.91
C TYR A 151 3.28 5.70 -14.03
N GLY A 152 2.79 6.93 -13.80
CA GLY A 152 2.06 7.72 -14.78
C GLY A 152 0.57 7.35 -14.91
N LEU A 153 -0.17 8.15 -15.68
CA LEU A 153 -1.62 8.00 -15.84
C LEU A 153 -2.05 6.66 -16.45
N GLY A 154 -1.19 6.05 -17.28
CA GLY A 154 -1.49 4.76 -17.93
C GLY A 154 -1.60 3.59 -16.94
N ALA A 155 -0.88 3.65 -15.81
CA ALA A 155 -0.93 2.61 -14.77
C ALA A 155 -2.12 2.77 -13.81
N MET A 156 -2.69 3.98 -13.72
CA MET A 156 -3.73 4.31 -12.74
C MET A 156 -4.93 3.35 -12.72
N PRO A 157 -5.49 2.87 -13.86
CA PRO A 157 -6.58 1.89 -13.82
C PRO A 157 -6.16 0.57 -13.17
N VAL A 158 -4.93 0.11 -13.42
CA VAL A 158 -4.40 -1.12 -12.81
C VAL A 158 -4.17 -0.90 -11.33
N ASP A 159 -3.55 0.21 -10.93
CA ASP A 159 -3.33 0.53 -9.52
C ASP A 159 -4.66 0.62 -8.75
N LEU A 160 -5.70 1.18 -9.37
CA LEU A 160 -7.05 1.21 -8.78
C LEU A 160 -7.63 -0.19 -8.61
N CYS A 161 -7.54 -1.05 -9.63
CA CYS A 161 -8.01 -2.43 -9.58
C CYS A 161 -7.27 -3.25 -8.53
N VAL A 162 -5.93 -3.16 -8.48
CA VAL A 162 -5.10 -3.76 -7.43
C VAL A 162 -5.53 -3.21 -6.08
N GLY A 163 -5.75 -1.90 -5.97
CA GLY A 163 -6.17 -1.25 -4.75
C GLY A 163 -7.50 -1.79 -4.21
N VAL A 164 -8.48 -2.01 -5.09
CA VAL A 164 -9.77 -2.64 -4.77
C VAL A 164 -9.58 -4.09 -4.36
N PHE A 165 -8.75 -4.85 -5.08
CA PHE A 165 -8.45 -6.25 -4.77
C PHE A 165 -7.83 -6.40 -3.37
N LEU A 166 -6.84 -5.59 -3.03
CA LEU A 166 -6.24 -5.56 -1.69
C LEU A 166 -7.26 -5.14 -0.61
N GLY A 167 -8.14 -4.19 -0.92
CA GLY A 167 -9.27 -3.85 -0.06
C GLY A 167 -10.23 -5.02 0.17
N ALA A 168 -10.54 -5.79 -0.87
CA ALA A 168 -11.37 -7.00 -0.75
C ALA A 168 -10.69 -8.09 0.09
N LEU A 169 -9.37 -8.29 -0.06
CA LEU A 169 -8.60 -9.18 0.81
C LEU A 169 -8.66 -8.73 2.28
N ARG A 170 -8.60 -7.43 2.54
CA ARG A 170 -8.76 -6.86 3.88
C ARG A 170 -10.13 -7.15 4.48
N VAL A 171 -11.20 -7.04 3.70
CA VAL A 171 -12.56 -7.38 4.13
C VAL A 171 -12.69 -8.88 4.40
N ALA A 172 -12.25 -9.72 3.46
CA ALA A 172 -12.40 -11.18 3.55
C ALA A 172 -11.58 -11.81 4.69
N SER A 173 -10.39 -11.27 4.97
CA SER A 173 -9.49 -11.81 6.00
C SER A 173 -9.64 -11.13 7.37
N GLY A 174 -10.32 -9.98 7.45
CA GLY A 174 -10.48 -9.21 8.69
C GLY A 174 -9.21 -8.52 9.20
N GLY A 175 -8.08 -8.56 8.46
CA GLY A 175 -6.81 -7.99 8.88
C GLY A 175 -5.89 -7.60 7.73
N VAL A 176 -4.74 -7.00 8.07
CA VAL A 176 -3.77 -6.46 7.09
C VAL A 176 -2.84 -7.54 6.53
N ALA A 177 -2.74 -8.70 7.19
CA ALA A 177 -1.80 -9.75 6.77
C ALA A 177 -2.04 -10.24 5.33
N ALA A 178 -3.31 -10.43 4.92
CA ALA A 178 -3.63 -10.86 3.56
C ALA A 178 -3.24 -9.84 2.49
N PRO A 179 -3.70 -8.57 2.55
CA PRO A 179 -3.28 -7.58 1.56
C PRO A 179 -1.77 -7.30 1.60
N ALA A 180 -1.13 -7.28 2.78
CA ALA A 180 0.33 -7.09 2.88
C ALA A 180 1.12 -8.21 2.19
N ALA A 181 0.77 -9.47 2.44
CA ALA A 181 1.42 -10.59 1.77
C ALA A 181 1.18 -10.59 0.25
N ALA A 182 -0.04 -10.26 -0.19
CA ALA A 182 -0.35 -10.16 -1.61
C ALA A 182 0.44 -9.04 -2.31
N HIS A 183 0.50 -7.86 -1.70
CA HIS A 183 1.19 -6.69 -2.22
C HIS A 183 2.70 -6.91 -2.27
N VAL A 184 3.31 -7.39 -1.17
CA VAL A 184 4.75 -7.73 -1.15
C VAL A 184 5.08 -8.75 -2.24
N LEU A 185 4.28 -9.81 -2.39
CA LEU A 185 4.52 -10.82 -3.42
C LEU A 185 4.38 -10.26 -4.83
N ALA A 186 3.38 -9.40 -5.07
CA ALA A 186 3.18 -8.74 -6.35
C ALA A 186 4.38 -7.84 -6.69
N ASP A 187 4.83 -7.00 -5.77
CA ASP A 187 5.97 -6.10 -5.97
C ASP A 187 7.28 -6.84 -6.23
N LEU A 188 7.54 -7.90 -5.47
CA LEU A 188 8.72 -8.73 -5.67
C LEU A 188 8.70 -9.41 -7.04
N ALA A 189 7.52 -9.85 -7.48
CA ALA A 189 7.35 -10.48 -8.77
C ALA A 189 7.44 -9.47 -9.92
N THR A 190 6.70 -8.37 -9.90
CA THR A 190 6.68 -7.39 -11.00
C THR A 190 7.94 -6.55 -11.08
N GLY A 191 8.63 -6.33 -9.96
CA GLY A 191 9.92 -5.65 -9.92
C GLY A 191 11.11 -6.51 -10.36
N TRP A 192 10.91 -7.82 -10.53
CA TRP A 192 11.97 -8.79 -10.84
C TRP A 192 11.72 -9.67 -12.07
N LEU A 193 10.47 -10.05 -12.34
CA LEU A 193 10.10 -10.92 -13.46
C LEU A 193 10.21 -10.13 -14.80
N PRO A 194 10.64 -10.82 -15.88
CA PRO A 194 10.91 -10.21 -17.18
C PRO A 194 9.68 -9.71 -17.93
#